data_AF-A0A0F9M317-F1
#
_entry.id   AF-A0A0F9M317-F1
#
_cell.length_a   1.000
_cell.length_b   1.000
_cell.length_c   1.000
_cell.angle_alpha   90.00
_cell.angle_beta   90.00
_cell.angle_gamma   90.00
#
_symmetry.space_group_name_H-M   'P 1'
#
loop_
_entity.id
_entity.type
_entity.pdbx_description
1 polymer ?
#
loop_
_entity_poly.entity_id
_entity_poly.type
_entity_poly.pdbx_seq_one_letter_code
_entity_poly.pdbx_strand_id
1 'polypeptide(L)'
;MVKFLTTTDTSAKIVKIIKQANKELTIITPYIKLAQTIYDRLIEADKRKVNIRFVYGKKENQEDLEKIKKLKHLGLYFLENVHAKCYLNEALMVITSMNLHEFSQTNNREMGVLIKREEENDKELFDSAKQEADLIIEASEPKIAPLNSKSKEGKKVPTIILDVKAQKLFKRLKSFRYKVTEKEQVPAYMVFHDADLKNIASQQPKTKEELLNIKGIAVKKYEKYGEDVLKIVNDFKS
;
A
#
# COMPACT_ATOMS: atom_id res chain seq x y z
N MET A 1 12.64 -13.88 12.17
CA MET A 1 12.88 -14.64 10.93
C MET A 1 11.55 -15.01 10.30
N VAL A 2 11.35 -14.59 9.04
CA VAL A 2 10.16 -14.86 8.21
C VAL A 2 9.78 -16.33 8.25
N LYS A 3 8.48 -16.61 8.35
CA LYS A 3 7.96 -17.99 8.41
C LYS A 3 7.00 -18.28 7.28
N PHE A 4 7.22 -19.38 6.58
CA PHE A 4 6.24 -19.94 5.66
C PHE A 4 4.99 -20.42 6.42
N LEU A 5 3.82 -20.28 5.81
CA LEU A 5 2.52 -20.67 6.35
C LEU A 5 1.78 -21.54 5.35
N THR A 6 1.21 -22.63 5.84
CA THR A 6 0.20 -23.43 5.12
C THR A 6 -1.17 -22.74 5.16
N THR A 7 -2.20 -23.31 4.53
CA THR A 7 -3.59 -22.82 4.62
C THR A 7 -4.02 -22.58 6.07
N THR A 8 -3.89 -23.60 6.92
CA THR A 8 -4.35 -23.55 8.32
C THR A 8 -3.56 -22.53 9.12
N ASP A 9 -2.24 -22.49 8.94
CA ASP A 9 -1.38 -21.51 9.62
C ASP A 9 -1.72 -20.08 9.19
N THR A 10 -1.97 -19.87 7.90
CA THR A 10 -2.33 -18.56 7.33
C THR A 10 -3.61 -18.05 7.96
N SER A 11 -4.69 -18.84 7.95
CA SER A 11 -5.97 -18.46 8.58
C SER A 11 -5.78 -18.13 10.06
N ALA A 12 -5.07 -18.98 10.80
CA ALA A 12 -4.78 -18.75 12.21
C ALA A 12 -3.98 -17.46 12.46
N LYS A 13 -3.02 -17.12 11.58
CA LYS A 13 -2.25 -15.87 11.70
C LYS A 13 -3.07 -14.64 11.34
N ILE A 14 -3.95 -14.68 10.35
CA ILE A 14 -4.85 -13.56 10.04
C ILE A 14 -5.74 -13.25 11.24
N VAL A 15 -6.37 -14.27 11.83
CA VAL A 15 -7.17 -14.11 13.06
C VAL A 15 -6.33 -13.52 14.19
N LYS A 16 -5.09 -14.02 14.37
CA LYS A 16 -4.16 -13.51 15.40
C LYS A 16 -3.81 -12.04 15.18
N ILE A 17 -3.56 -11.60 13.93
CA ILE A 17 -3.26 -10.21 13.60
C ILE A 17 -4.40 -9.29 14.02
N ILE A 18 -5.64 -9.63 13.65
CA ILE A 18 -6.82 -8.83 14.01
C ILE A 18 -7.01 -8.81 15.53
N LYS A 19 -6.87 -9.98 16.19
CA LYS A 19 -7.00 -10.10 17.64
C LYS A 19 -5.96 -9.29 18.41
N GLN A 20 -4.73 -9.20 17.91
CA GLN A 20 -3.60 -8.54 18.59
C GLN A 20 -3.41 -7.07 18.19
N ALA A 21 -4.19 -6.55 17.23
CA ALA A 21 -4.11 -5.14 16.87
C ALA A 21 -4.55 -4.24 18.04
N ASN A 22 -3.69 -3.29 18.40
CA ASN A 22 -3.96 -2.31 19.46
C ASN A 22 -4.05 -0.88 18.92
N LYS A 23 -3.24 -0.52 17.93
CA LYS A 23 -3.22 0.83 17.36
C LYS A 23 -3.81 0.87 15.97
N GLU A 24 -3.36 -0.04 15.11
CA GLU A 24 -3.76 -0.06 13.70
C GLU A 24 -3.96 -1.47 13.19
N LEU A 25 -4.88 -1.60 12.25
CA LEU A 25 -5.13 -2.81 11.51
C LEU A 25 -5.32 -2.42 10.05
N THR A 26 -4.54 -3.02 9.16
CA THR A 26 -4.71 -2.86 7.71
C THR A 26 -5.09 -4.19 7.10
N ILE A 27 -6.14 -4.15 6.29
CA ILE A 27 -6.69 -5.29 5.56
C ILE A 27 -6.76 -4.89 4.10
N ILE A 28 -5.98 -5.57 3.26
CA ILE A 28 -6.02 -5.42 1.81
C ILE A 28 -6.47 -6.76 1.26
N THR A 29 -7.65 -6.79 0.62
CA THR A 29 -8.21 -8.00 0.02
C THR A 29 -9.09 -7.63 -1.17
N PRO A 30 -8.99 -8.29 -2.33
CA PRO A 30 -9.80 -7.95 -3.51
C PRO A 30 -11.32 -8.04 -3.27
N TYR A 31 -11.74 -8.93 -2.36
CA TYR A 31 -13.14 -9.23 -2.10
C TYR A 31 -13.47 -9.05 -0.61
N ILE A 32 -14.54 -8.31 -0.31
CA ILE A 32 -15.24 -8.37 0.97
C ILE A 32 -16.24 -9.52 0.92
N LYS A 33 -15.75 -10.67 1.36
CA LYS A 33 -16.58 -11.80 1.75
C LYS A 33 -15.99 -12.38 3.01
N LEU A 34 -16.61 -12.07 4.16
CA LEU A 34 -16.00 -12.29 5.47
C LEU A 34 -16.52 -13.57 6.10
N ALA A 35 -15.62 -14.40 6.60
CA ALA A 35 -15.98 -15.41 7.59
C ALA A 35 -16.53 -14.73 8.86
N GLN A 36 -17.52 -15.35 9.51
CA GLN A 36 -18.13 -14.79 10.72
C GLN A 36 -17.07 -14.53 11.81
N THR A 37 -16.13 -15.46 11.94
CA THR A 37 -15.00 -15.36 12.88
C THR A 37 -14.12 -14.13 12.63
N ILE A 38 -13.94 -13.71 11.38
CA ILE A 38 -13.16 -12.50 11.04
C ILE A 38 -13.97 -11.26 11.41
N TYR A 39 -15.26 -11.24 11.09
CA TYR A 39 -16.14 -10.12 11.40
C TYR A 39 -16.25 -9.86 12.91
N ASP A 40 -16.40 -10.91 13.72
CA ASP A 40 -16.42 -10.78 15.19
C ASP A 40 -15.13 -10.16 15.73
N ARG A 41 -13.98 -10.53 15.15
CA ARG A 41 -12.67 -9.96 15.53
C ARG A 41 -12.53 -8.49 15.12
N LEU A 42 -13.14 -8.08 14.01
CA LEU A 42 -13.20 -6.67 13.62
C LEU A 42 -14.04 -5.85 14.58
N ILE A 43 -15.18 -6.39 15.06
CA ILE A 43 -15.99 -5.74 16.10
C ILE A 43 -15.17 -5.57 17.39
N GLU A 44 -14.43 -6.59 17.81
CA GLU A 44 -13.55 -6.51 18.99
C GLU A 44 -12.45 -5.45 18.82
N ALA A 45 -11.83 -5.37 17.64
CA ALA A 45 -10.83 -4.35 17.33
C ALA A 45 -11.44 -2.93 17.34
N ASP A 46 -12.64 -2.76 16.78
CA ASP A 46 -13.37 -1.50 16.80
C ASP A 46 -13.72 -1.04 18.22
N LYS A 47 -14.15 -1.97 19.09
CA LYS A 47 -14.37 -1.70 20.53
C LYS A 47 -13.09 -1.23 21.23
N ARG A 48 -11.94 -1.78 20.84
CA ARG A 48 -10.61 -1.33 21.29
C ARG A 48 -10.15 -0.01 20.65
N LYS A 49 -10.97 0.60 19.78
CA LYS A 49 -10.68 1.85 19.05
C LYS A 49 -9.47 1.74 18.13
N VAL A 50 -9.17 0.54 17.65
CA VAL A 50 -8.13 0.28 16.65
C VAL A 50 -8.49 1.04 15.37
N ASN A 51 -7.52 1.72 14.76
CA ASN A 51 -7.72 2.34 13.45
C ASN A 51 -7.70 1.26 12.36
N ILE A 52 -8.88 0.89 11.84
CA ILE A 52 -9.03 -0.17 10.84
C ILE A 52 -9.02 0.45 9.45
N ARG A 53 -8.05 0.08 8.60
CA ARG A 53 -7.97 0.49 7.19
C ARG A 53 -8.28 -0.72 6.32
N PHE A 54 -9.39 -0.66 5.60
CA PHE A 54 -9.87 -1.77 4.78
C PHE A 54 -9.88 -1.37 3.30
N VAL A 55 -9.08 -2.05 2.48
CA VAL A 55 -9.01 -1.87 1.03
C VAL A 55 -9.68 -3.05 0.32
N TYR A 56 -10.54 -2.74 -0.64
CA TYR A 56 -11.22 -3.72 -1.50
C TYR A 56 -11.23 -3.30 -2.98
N GLY A 57 -11.48 -4.23 -3.90
CA GLY A 57 -11.35 -3.95 -5.35
C GLY A 57 -12.44 -4.44 -6.27
N LYS A 58 -13.16 -5.51 -5.93
CA LYS A 58 -14.22 -6.03 -6.81
C LYS A 58 -15.57 -5.42 -6.42
N LYS A 59 -16.56 -5.46 -7.33
CA LYS A 59 -17.96 -5.17 -6.97
C LYS A 59 -18.46 -6.28 -6.05
N GLU A 60 -18.98 -5.91 -4.89
CA GLU A 60 -19.00 -6.79 -3.73
C GLU A 60 -20.34 -7.39 -3.37
N ASN A 61 -20.31 -8.34 -2.43
CA ASN A 61 -21.46 -8.72 -1.65
C ASN A 61 -21.92 -7.52 -0.80
N GLN A 62 -23.07 -6.95 -1.17
CA GLN A 62 -23.61 -5.75 -0.54
C GLN A 62 -23.88 -5.96 0.97
N GLU A 63 -24.17 -7.20 1.40
CA GLU A 63 -24.45 -7.51 2.79
C GLU A 63 -23.22 -7.34 3.71
N ASP A 64 -22.08 -7.93 3.35
CA ASP A 64 -20.86 -7.87 4.16
C ASP A 64 -20.28 -6.44 4.18
N LEU A 65 -20.42 -5.73 3.07
CA LEU A 65 -20.06 -4.32 2.99
C LEU A 65 -20.90 -3.49 3.99
N GLU A 66 -22.22 -3.64 4.02
CA GLU A 66 -23.07 -2.93 4.98
C GLU A 66 -22.82 -3.34 6.43
N LYS A 67 -22.37 -4.59 6.69
CA LYS A 67 -21.94 -5.01 8.02
C LYS A 67 -20.71 -4.24 8.49
N ILE A 68 -19.64 -4.20 7.70
CA ILE A 68 -18.39 -3.53 8.13
C ILE A 68 -18.54 -2.02 8.23
N LYS A 69 -19.41 -1.39 7.44
CA LYS A 69 -19.67 0.07 7.53
C LYS A 69 -20.21 0.52 8.89
N LYS A 70 -20.70 -0.40 9.73
CA LYS A 70 -21.17 -0.12 11.10
C LYS A 70 -20.01 0.10 12.10
N LEU A 71 -18.78 -0.28 11.74
CA LEU A 71 -17.60 -0.12 12.58
C LEU A 71 -17.22 1.36 12.65
N LYS A 72 -17.06 1.88 13.87
CA LYS A 72 -16.86 3.33 14.10
C LYS A 72 -15.47 3.81 13.68
N HIS A 73 -14.46 2.99 13.82
CA HIS A 73 -13.06 3.32 13.58
C HIS A 73 -12.55 2.76 12.23
N LEU A 74 -13.47 2.51 11.31
CA LEU A 74 -13.18 2.02 9.96
C LEU A 74 -12.88 3.18 9.00
N GLY A 75 -11.74 3.08 8.31
CA GLY A 75 -11.51 3.70 7.01
C GLY A 75 -11.71 2.65 5.91
N LEU A 76 -12.58 2.95 4.96
CA LEU A 76 -12.93 2.05 3.86
C LEU A 76 -12.45 2.65 2.53
N TYR A 77 -11.74 1.87 1.74
CA TYR A 77 -11.01 2.31 0.56
C TYR A 77 -11.26 1.36 -0.61
N PHE A 78 -11.55 1.91 -1.79
CA PHE A 78 -11.81 1.15 -3.01
C PHE A 78 -10.69 1.32 -4.03
N LEU A 79 -10.18 0.21 -4.58
CA LEU A 79 -9.20 0.22 -5.67
C LEU A 79 -9.55 -0.89 -6.68
N GLU A 80 -10.10 -0.49 -7.82
CA GLU A 80 -10.68 -1.37 -8.86
C GLU A 80 -9.81 -2.58 -9.24
N ASN A 81 -8.48 -2.43 -9.24
CA ASN A 81 -7.54 -3.47 -9.67
C ASN A 81 -6.63 -3.99 -8.54
N VAL A 82 -7.04 -3.88 -7.26
CA VAL A 82 -6.27 -4.52 -6.18
C VAL A 82 -6.46 -6.04 -6.23
N HIS A 83 -5.36 -6.78 -6.31
CA HIS A 83 -5.34 -8.25 -6.17
C HIS A 83 -4.50 -8.71 -4.95
N ALA A 84 -3.78 -7.78 -4.33
CA ALA A 84 -2.98 -8.03 -3.15
C ALA A 84 -3.85 -8.55 -2.00
N LYS A 85 -3.28 -9.47 -1.21
CA LYS A 85 -3.89 -9.99 0.01
C LYS A 85 -2.84 -9.85 1.11
N CYS A 86 -3.02 -8.81 1.90
CA CYS A 86 -2.08 -8.40 2.91
C CYS A 86 -2.85 -7.99 4.15
N TYR A 87 -2.48 -8.59 5.28
CA TYR A 87 -3.12 -8.37 6.57
C TYR A 87 -2.03 -7.99 7.55
N LEU A 88 -2.13 -6.84 8.20
CA LEU A 88 -1.10 -6.40 9.14
C LEU A 88 -1.65 -5.55 10.28
N ASN A 89 -0.97 -5.62 11.41
CA ASN A 89 -1.09 -4.67 12.52
C ASN A 89 0.28 -4.06 12.81
N GLU A 90 0.46 -3.38 13.94
CA GLU A 90 1.73 -2.74 14.31
C GLU A 90 2.94 -3.71 14.49
N ALA A 91 2.70 -5.01 14.62
CA ALA A 91 3.72 -6.01 14.98
C ALA A 91 3.83 -7.18 14.01
N LEU A 92 2.74 -7.57 13.35
CA LEU A 92 2.64 -8.78 12.54
C LEU A 92 2.05 -8.46 11.17
N MET A 93 2.56 -9.13 10.14
CA MET A 93 2.09 -9.04 8.78
C MET A 93 2.01 -10.43 8.15
N VAL A 94 0.93 -10.69 7.42
CA VAL A 94 0.78 -11.84 6.54
C VAL A 94 0.56 -11.35 5.12
N ILE A 95 1.43 -11.78 4.21
CA ILE A 95 1.23 -11.70 2.76
C ILE A 95 0.88 -13.11 2.29
N THR A 96 -0.21 -13.26 1.53
CA THR A 96 -0.76 -14.58 1.22
C THR A 96 -1.52 -14.62 -0.09
N SER A 97 -1.88 -15.81 -0.54
CA SER A 97 -2.89 -16.06 -1.57
C SER A 97 -4.33 -16.10 -1.03
N MET A 98 -4.52 -16.24 0.29
CA MET A 98 -5.82 -16.41 0.95
C MET A 98 -6.64 -15.12 1.02
N ASN A 99 -7.93 -15.19 0.66
CA ASN A 99 -8.93 -14.14 0.94
C ASN A 99 -9.62 -14.36 2.30
N LEU A 100 -10.46 -13.42 2.75
CA LEU A 100 -11.13 -13.48 4.06
C LEU A 100 -12.37 -14.41 4.16
N HIS A 101 -12.63 -15.25 3.16
CA HIS A 101 -13.84 -16.09 3.10
C HIS A 101 -13.61 -17.51 3.63
N GLU A 102 -14.63 -18.12 4.24
CA GLU A 102 -14.57 -19.50 4.78
C GLU A 102 -14.20 -20.56 3.74
N PHE A 103 -14.65 -20.41 2.49
CA PHE A 103 -14.31 -21.35 1.41
C PHE A 103 -12.81 -21.39 1.13
N SER A 104 -12.09 -20.26 1.18
CA SER A 104 -10.64 -20.24 0.98
C SER A 104 -9.90 -21.00 2.09
N GLN A 105 -10.49 -21.12 3.27
CA GLN A 105 -9.89 -21.84 4.38
C GLN A 105 -10.15 -23.35 4.30
N THR A 106 -11.32 -23.75 3.77
CA THR A 106 -11.82 -25.12 3.79
C THR A 106 -11.54 -25.90 2.51
N ASN A 107 -11.49 -25.22 1.36
CA ASN A 107 -11.44 -25.89 0.05
C ASN A 107 -10.17 -25.56 -0.76
N ASN A 108 -9.41 -24.54 -0.38
CA ASN A 108 -8.22 -24.13 -1.11
C ASN A 108 -6.92 -24.50 -0.38
N ARG A 109 -5.90 -24.85 -1.18
CA ARG A 109 -4.52 -24.87 -0.71
C ARG A 109 -3.94 -23.47 -0.89
N GLU A 110 -3.75 -22.78 0.22
CA GLU A 110 -3.26 -21.41 0.27
C GLU A 110 -1.85 -21.41 0.86
N MET A 111 -1.06 -20.41 0.47
CA MET A 111 0.29 -20.20 0.98
C MET A 111 0.40 -18.79 1.54
N GLY A 112 1.20 -18.64 2.59
CA GLY A 112 1.45 -17.35 3.19
C GLY A 112 2.86 -17.24 3.73
N VAL A 113 3.26 -16.00 3.99
CA VAL A 113 4.46 -15.69 4.75
C VAL A 113 4.10 -14.79 5.91
N LEU A 114 4.53 -15.17 7.12
CA LEU A 114 4.46 -14.35 8.31
C LEU A 114 5.75 -13.56 8.44
N ILE A 115 5.61 -12.25 8.58
CA ILE A 115 6.69 -11.31 8.87
C ILE A 115 6.36 -10.67 10.23
N LYS A 116 7.34 -10.63 11.13
CA LYS A 116 7.18 -9.96 12.43
C LYS A 116 8.11 -8.76 12.52
N ARG A 117 7.58 -7.61 12.91
CA ARG A 117 8.34 -6.37 12.96
C ARG A 117 9.43 -6.35 14.03
N GLU A 118 9.20 -7.05 15.15
CA GLU A 118 10.12 -7.09 16.30
C GLU A 118 11.36 -7.97 16.05
N GLU A 119 11.34 -8.81 15.02
CA GLU A 119 12.48 -9.64 14.67
C GLU A 119 13.47 -8.79 13.87
N GLU A 120 14.70 -8.64 14.37
CA GLU A 120 15.71 -7.74 13.78
C GLU A 120 15.92 -7.98 12.28
N ASN A 121 16.05 -9.26 11.89
CA ASN A 121 16.25 -9.66 10.50
C ASN A 121 15.01 -9.47 9.60
N ASP A 122 13.82 -9.25 10.17
CA ASP A 122 12.57 -9.10 9.41
C ASP A 122 12.12 -7.63 9.34
N LYS A 123 12.70 -6.74 10.17
CA LYS A 123 12.24 -5.36 10.33
C LYS A 123 12.27 -4.55 9.04
N GLU A 124 13.36 -4.63 8.28
CA GLU A 124 13.49 -3.91 7.01
C GLU A 124 12.45 -4.39 5.98
N LEU A 125 12.23 -5.71 5.91
CA LEU A 125 11.22 -6.31 5.03
C LEU A 125 9.81 -5.87 5.45
N PHE A 126 9.52 -5.89 6.75
CA PHE A 126 8.25 -5.44 7.28
C PHE A 126 7.99 -3.97 6.94
N ASP A 127 8.96 -3.09 7.21
CA ASP A 127 8.83 -1.64 6.99
C ASP A 127 8.62 -1.37 5.47
N SER A 128 9.35 -2.07 4.59
CA SER A 128 9.21 -1.95 3.13
C SER A 128 7.86 -2.47 2.61
N ALA A 129 7.42 -3.64 3.08
CA ALA A 129 6.13 -4.21 2.69
C ALA A 129 4.94 -3.38 3.24
N LYS A 130 5.10 -2.79 4.43
CA LYS A 130 4.12 -1.86 4.99
C LYS A 130 4.03 -0.59 4.14
N GLN A 131 5.16 -0.06 3.68
CA GLN A 131 5.17 1.10 2.80
C GLN A 131 4.37 0.83 1.52
N GLU A 132 4.51 -0.35 0.91
CA GLU A 132 3.71 -0.73 -0.26
C GLU A 132 2.20 -0.84 0.06
N ALA A 133 1.85 -1.40 1.21
CA ALA A 133 0.46 -1.44 1.68
C ALA A 133 -0.13 -0.03 1.88
N ASP A 134 0.65 0.90 2.43
CA ASP A 134 0.24 2.30 2.60
C ASP A 134 0.06 2.99 1.23
N LEU A 135 0.93 2.73 0.25
CA LEU A 135 0.77 3.24 -1.12
C LEU A 135 -0.50 2.73 -1.81
N ILE A 136 -0.88 1.46 -1.58
CA ILE A 136 -2.16 0.92 -2.07
C ILE A 136 -3.33 1.73 -1.51
N ILE A 137 -3.32 2.04 -0.21
CA ILE A 137 -4.36 2.85 0.44
C ILE A 137 -4.38 4.26 -0.13
N GLU A 138 -3.23 4.89 -0.33
CA GLU A 138 -3.11 6.23 -0.91
C GLU A 138 -3.63 6.31 -2.36
N ALA A 139 -3.44 5.23 -3.14
CA ALA A 139 -3.96 5.12 -4.50
C ALA A 139 -5.46 4.78 -4.57
N SER A 140 -6.08 4.42 -3.44
CA SER A 140 -7.47 4.00 -3.35
C SER A 140 -8.42 5.19 -3.20
N GLU A 141 -9.64 5.05 -3.73
CA GLU A 141 -10.74 5.98 -3.51
C GLU A 141 -11.33 5.80 -2.09
N PRO A 142 -11.32 6.82 -1.21
CA PRO A 142 -11.89 6.70 0.12
C PRO A 142 -13.42 6.67 0.05
N LYS A 143 -14.02 5.62 0.61
CA LYS A 143 -15.48 5.48 0.78
C LYS A 143 -15.95 5.87 2.18
N ILE A 144 -15.12 5.64 3.20
CA ILE A 144 -15.34 6.07 4.59
C ILE A 144 -14.00 6.52 5.18
N ALA A 145 -13.98 7.64 5.91
CA ALA A 145 -12.82 8.09 6.66
C ALA A 145 -12.91 7.66 8.15
N PRO A 146 -11.81 7.22 8.79
CA PRO A 146 -11.85 6.78 10.19
C PRO A 146 -12.01 7.97 11.17
N LEU A 147 -12.89 7.80 12.17
CA LEU A 147 -13.29 8.83 13.16
C LEU A 147 -12.14 9.38 14.03
N ASN A 148 -11.11 8.58 14.33
CA ASN A 148 -9.98 9.02 15.18
C ASN A 148 -8.87 9.74 14.41
N SER A 149 -9.13 10.16 13.17
CA SER A 149 -8.32 11.18 12.52
C SER A 149 -8.62 12.56 13.13
N LYS A 150 -8.26 12.77 14.42
CA LYS A 150 -7.99 14.13 14.89
C LYS A 150 -6.93 14.70 13.97
N SER A 151 -7.39 15.55 13.07
CA SER A 151 -6.63 16.49 12.28
C SER A 151 -5.17 16.10 12.00
N LYS A 152 -4.97 15.31 10.95
CA LYS A 152 -4.38 15.99 9.80
C LYS A 152 -5.56 16.45 8.95
N GLU A 153 -6.09 17.61 9.37
CA GLU A 153 -6.58 18.65 8.46
C GLU A 153 -5.84 18.43 7.16
N GLY A 154 -6.58 18.04 6.11
CA GLY A 154 -6.02 17.37 4.96
C GLY A 154 -4.62 17.87 4.68
N LYS A 155 -3.61 17.13 5.13
CA LYS A 155 -2.45 16.98 4.29
C LYS A 155 -3.04 16.18 3.14
N LYS A 156 -3.70 16.91 2.21
CA LYS A 156 -3.19 16.97 0.85
C LYS A 156 -1.73 16.60 1.03
N VAL A 157 -1.35 15.35 0.71
CA VAL A 157 -0.03 15.08 0.11
C VAL A 157 0.22 16.37 -0.61
N PRO A 158 1.16 17.25 -0.20
CA PRO A 158 1.21 18.61 -0.71
C PRO A 158 1.02 18.37 -2.17
N THR A 159 -0.18 18.73 -2.68
CA THR A 159 -0.45 18.47 -4.08
C THR A 159 0.62 19.36 -4.57
N ILE A 160 1.71 18.78 -5.07
CA ILE A 160 2.74 19.58 -5.64
C ILE A 160 1.92 20.22 -6.72
N ILE A 161 1.52 21.47 -6.48
CA ILE A 161 0.74 22.26 -7.40
C ILE A 161 1.83 22.55 -8.38
N LEU A 162 2.04 21.55 -9.24
CA LEU A 162 3.02 21.60 -10.28
C LEU A 162 2.51 22.78 -11.07
N ASP A 163 3.33 23.81 -11.12
CA ASP A 163 3.11 24.87 -12.07
C ASP A 163 3.00 24.25 -13.48
N VAL A 164 2.51 25.03 -14.43
CA VAL A 164 2.28 24.54 -15.80
C VAL A 164 3.54 23.89 -16.38
N LYS A 165 4.72 24.39 -15.99
CA LYS A 165 6.02 23.90 -16.43
C LYS A 165 6.34 22.52 -15.81
N ALA A 166 6.20 22.37 -14.51
CA ALA A 166 6.42 21.13 -13.79
C ALA A 166 5.41 20.03 -14.19
N GLN A 167 4.18 20.40 -14.57
CA GLN A 167 3.22 19.43 -15.13
C GLN A 167 3.66 18.87 -16.48
N LYS A 168 4.21 19.71 -17.37
CA LYS A 168 4.78 19.27 -18.65
C LYS A 168 5.98 18.34 -18.43
N LEU A 169 6.86 18.66 -17.49
CA LEU A 169 8.00 17.81 -17.14
C LEU A 169 7.54 16.46 -16.55
N PHE A 170 6.56 16.48 -15.64
CA PHE A 170 5.96 15.28 -15.07
C PHE A 170 5.40 14.34 -16.15
N LYS A 171 4.73 14.89 -17.19
CA LYS A 171 4.27 14.10 -18.34
C LYS A 171 5.44 13.45 -19.09
N ARG A 172 6.54 14.17 -19.33
CA ARG A 172 7.74 13.60 -19.98
C ARG A 172 8.37 12.48 -19.14
N LEU A 173 8.48 12.68 -17.82
CA LEU A 173 8.98 11.68 -16.89
C LEU A 173 8.08 10.44 -16.84
N LYS A 174 6.76 10.59 -16.92
CA LYS A 174 5.82 9.46 -17.08
C LYS A 174 6.05 8.69 -18.38
N SER A 175 6.25 9.40 -19.49
CA SER A 175 6.55 8.76 -20.77
C SER A 175 7.89 8.03 -20.77
N PHE A 176 8.91 8.57 -20.11
CA PHE A 176 10.16 7.85 -19.86
C PHE A 176 9.92 6.57 -19.07
N ARG A 177 9.21 6.66 -17.93
CA ARG A 177 8.89 5.49 -17.10
C ARG A 177 8.19 4.41 -17.92
N TYR A 178 7.19 4.79 -18.73
CA TYR A 178 6.50 3.86 -19.61
C TYR A 178 7.45 3.15 -20.60
N LYS A 179 8.36 3.89 -21.23
CA LYS A 179 9.35 3.29 -22.16
C LYS A 179 10.27 2.30 -21.45
N VAL A 180 10.68 2.61 -20.22
CA VAL A 180 11.51 1.71 -19.42
C VAL A 180 10.74 0.46 -19.01
N THR A 181 9.48 0.60 -18.57
CA THR A 181 8.65 -0.55 -18.19
C THR A 181 8.39 -1.48 -19.36
N GLU A 182 8.15 -0.94 -20.55
CA GLU A 182 7.99 -1.73 -21.78
C GLU A 182 9.29 -2.46 -22.15
N LYS A 183 10.43 -1.77 -22.08
CA LYS A 183 11.74 -2.33 -22.44
C LYS A 183 12.21 -3.42 -21.47
N GLU A 184 12.03 -3.19 -20.18
CA GLU A 184 12.52 -4.09 -19.13
C GLU A 184 11.47 -5.11 -18.66
N GLN A 185 10.22 -5.00 -19.15
CA GLN A 185 9.07 -5.80 -18.71
C GLN A 185 8.86 -5.78 -17.18
N VAL A 186 9.10 -4.62 -16.56
CA VAL A 186 8.92 -4.42 -15.12
C VAL A 186 7.73 -3.51 -14.84
N PRO A 187 7.04 -3.68 -13.69
CA PRO A 187 6.00 -2.74 -13.28
C PRO A 187 6.52 -1.31 -13.08
N ALA A 188 5.68 -0.32 -13.37
CA ALA A 188 6.03 1.11 -13.27
C ALA A 188 6.61 1.54 -11.92
N TYR A 189 6.09 1.00 -10.82
CA TYR A 189 6.56 1.33 -9.48
C TYR A 189 8.02 0.89 -9.23
N MET A 190 8.52 -0.13 -9.93
CA MET A 190 9.92 -0.57 -9.81
C MET A 190 10.90 0.42 -10.45
N VAL A 191 10.42 1.25 -11.40
CA VAL A 191 11.22 2.30 -12.03
C VAL A 191 11.15 3.57 -11.18
N PHE A 192 9.95 4.17 -11.06
CA PHE A 192 9.69 5.33 -10.19
C PHE A 192 8.21 5.36 -9.77
N HIS A 193 7.92 5.70 -8.52
CA HIS A 193 6.53 6.00 -8.13
C HIS A 193 6.10 7.37 -8.69
N ASP A 194 4.78 7.60 -8.80
CA ASP A 194 4.27 8.91 -9.22
C ASP A 194 4.73 10.03 -8.27
N ALA A 195 4.86 9.75 -6.98
CA ALA A 195 5.38 10.70 -5.99
C ALA A 195 6.84 11.10 -6.30
N ASP A 196 7.70 10.14 -6.64
CA ASP A 196 9.10 10.38 -7.04
C ASP A 196 9.14 11.30 -8.26
N LEU A 197 8.38 10.97 -9.31
CA LEU A 197 8.34 11.75 -10.54
C LEU A 197 7.79 13.17 -10.32
N LYS A 198 6.81 13.34 -9.43
CA LYS A 198 6.29 14.66 -9.06
C LYS A 198 7.35 15.47 -8.28
N ASN A 199 8.08 14.84 -7.37
CA ASN A 199 9.16 15.49 -6.64
C ASN A 199 10.28 15.93 -7.58
N ILE A 200 10.69 15.07 -8.52
CA ILE A 200 11.69 15.40 -9.55
C ILE A 200 11.17 16.55 -10.43
N ALA A 201 9.92 16.49 -10.88
CA ALA A 201 9.33 17.55 -11.70
C ALA A 201 9.25 18.89 -10.96
N SER A 202 9.01 18.86 -9.66
CA SER A 202 8.94 20.06 -8.81
C SER A 202 10.31 20.69 -8.56
N GLN A 203 11.28 19.86 -8.19
CA GLN A 203 12.60 20.32 -7.73
C GLN A 203 13.57 20.54 -8.90
N GLN A 204 13.29 19.95 -10.07
CA GLN A 204 14.08 20.08 -11.30
C GLN A 204 15.59 19.90 -11.06
N PRO A 205 16.02 18.79 -10.43
CA PRO A 205 17.42 18.57 -10.07
C PRO A 205 18.30 18.59 -11.33
N LYS A 206 19.43 19.28 -11.24
CA LYS A 206 20.40 19.46 -12.32
C LYS A 206 21.65 18.61 -12.13
N THR A 207 21.87 18.12 -10.92
CA THR A 207 23.05 17.32 -10.53
C THR A 207 22.64 16.00 -9.88
N LYS A 208 23.58 15.05 -9.83
CA LYS A 208 23.43 13.77 -9.14
C LYS A 208 23.07 13.97 -7.67
N GLU A 209 23.76 14.89 -7.01
CA GLU A 209 23.61 15.21 -5.60
C GLU A 209 22.20 15.77 -5.33
N GLU A 210 21.72 16.67 -6.18
CA GLU A 210 20.35 17.20 -6.08
C GLU A 210 19.30 16.11 -6.28
N LEU A 211 19.50 15.20 -7.24
CA LEU A 211 18.55 14.10 -7.48
C LEU A 211 18.53 13.10 -6.32
N LEU A 212 19.67 12.79 -5.70
CA LEU A 212 19.77 11.92 -4.53
C LEU A 212 19.21 12.55 -3.25
N ASN A 213 19.20 13.89 -3.16
CA ASN A 213 18.57 14.61 -2.06
C ASN A 213 17.03 14.60 -2.14
N ILE A 214 16.45 14.15 -3.25
CA ILE A 214 15.00 14.01 -3.38
C ILE A 214 14.52 12.81 -2.57
N LYS A 215 13.58 13.06 -1.64
CA LYS A 215 12.91 12.01 -0.87
C LYS A 215 12.27 10.97 -1.80
N GLY A 216 12.70 9.72 -1.64
CA GLY A 216 12.23 8.56 -2.42
C GLY A 216 13.24 8.05 -3.46
N ILE A 217 14.36 8.75 -3.67
CA ILE A 217 15.41 8.35 -4.62
C ILE A 217 16.56 7.67 -3.87
N ALA A 218 16.67 6.36 -4.02
CA ALA A 218 17.79 5.58 -3.49
C ALA A 218 18.97 5.55 -4.47
N VAL A 219 20.19 5.36 -3.96
CA VAL A 219 21.43 5.27 -4.77
C VAL A 219 21.31 4.23 -5.88
N LYS A 220 20.80 3.02 -5.58
CA LYS A 220 20.57 1.97 -6.59
C LYS A 220 19.62 2.39 -7.71
N LYS A 221 18.60 3.20 -7.38
CA LYS A 221 17.61 3.70 -8.35
C LYS A 221 18.25 4.77 -9.24
N TYR A 222 19.13 5.60 -8.67
CA TYR A 222 19.97 6.52 -9.43
C TYR A 222 20.91 5.79 -10.38
N GLU A 223 21.63 4.76 -9.91
CA GLU A 223 22.57 3.99 -10.75
C GLU A 223 21.90 3.42 -11.99
N LYS A 224 20.62 3.03 -11.88
CA LYS A 224 19.88 2.41 -12.98
C LYS A 224 19.19 3.42 -13.92
N TYR A 225 18.63 4.51 -13.38
CA TYR A 225 17.75 5.41 -14.15
C TYR A 225 18.08 6.90 -14.00
N GLY A 226 19.00 7.25 -13.11
CA GLY A 226 19.28 8.63 -12.68
C GLY A 226 19.83 9.52 -13.79
N GLU A 227 20.76 9.00 -14.59
CA GLU A 227 21.35 9.74 -15.72
C GLU A 227 20.30 10.11 -16.78
N ASP A 228 19.43 9.18 -17.15
CA ASP A 228 18.35 9.42 -18.10
C ASP A 228 17.35 10.45 -17.57
N VAL A 229 17.04 10.38 -16.27
CA VAL A 229 16.17 11.36 -15.60
C VAL A 229 16.80 12.75 -15.62
N LEU A 230 18.08 12.87 -15.24
CA LEU A 230 18.80 14.15 -15.26
C LEU A 230 18.83 14.73 -16.67
N LYS A 231 19.07 13.90 -17.68
CA LYS A 231 19.00 14.31 -19.09
C LYS A 231 17.64 14.89 -19.45
N ILE A 232 16.54 14.21 -19.10
CA ILE A 232 15.18 14.71 -19.36
C ILE A 232 14.92 16.05 -18.67
N VAL A 233 15.38 16.22 -17.43
CA VAL A 233 15.22 17.45 -16.64
C VAL A 233 16.08 18.59 -17.20
N ASN A 234 17.27 18.29 -17.72
CA ASN A 234 18.19 19.27 -18.32
C ASN A 234 17.73 19.70 -19.71
N ASP A 235 17.21 18.78 -20.52
CA ASP A 235 16.69 19.04 -21.86
C ASP A 235 15.30 19.71 -21.86
N PHE A 236 14.66 19.79 -20.68
CA PHE A 236 13.36 20.41 -20.53
C PHE A 236 13.43 21.94 -20.53
N LYS A 237 13.30 22.54 -21.72
CA LYS A 237 13.08 23.98 -21.91
C LYS A 237 11.58 24.31 -21.80
N SER A 238 11.27 25.37 -21.05
CA SER A 238 9.90 25.83 -20.68
C SER A 238 8.98 26.03 -21.89
#